data_AF-A0A3L6JH45-F1
#
_entry.id   AF-A0A3L6JH45-F1
#
_cell.length_a   1.000
_cell.length_b   1.000
_cell.length_c   1.000
_cell.angle_alpha   90.00
_cell.angle_beta   90.00
_cell.angle_gamma   90.00
#
_symmetry.space_group_name_H-M   'P 1'
#
loop_
_entity.id
_entity.type
_entity.pdbx_description
1 polymer ?
#
loop_
_entity_poly.entity_id
_entity_poly.type
_entity_poly.pdbx_seq_one_letter_code
_entity_poly.pdbx_strand_id
1 'polypeptide(L)' 'MQILQATGTLTTSEILEMARRTEYAEICKDCAGGDTFVAAANQLVEQGLVTKKLGKGGYHWQIVRR' A
#
# COMPACT_ATOMS: atom_id res chain seq x y z
N MET A 1 5.06 -2.57 -4.02
CA MET A 1 4.43 -1.78 -5.11
C MET A 1 3.50 -2.59 -6.01
N GLN A 2 3.72 -3.90 -6.21
CA GLN A 2 2.93 -4.73 -7.13
C GLN A 2 1.41 -4.71 -6.86
N ILE A 3 0.97 -4.69 -5.60
CA ILE A 3 -0.45 -4.64 -5.23
C ILE A 3 -1.14 -3.38 -5.81
N LEU A 4 -0.56 -2.19 -5.59
CA LEU A 4 -1.13 -0.92 -6.07
C LEU A 4 -1.09 -0.80 -7.60
N GLN A 5 -0.13 -1.46 -8.28
CA GLN A 5 -0.09 -1.50 -9.74
C GLN A 5 -1.28 -2.28 -10.32
N ALA A 6 -1.68 -3.36 -9.65
CA ALA A 6 -2.73 -4.26 -10.11
C ALA A 6 -4.16 -3.75 -9.83
N THR A 7 -4.36 -3.02 -8.71
CA THR A 7 -5.70 -2.68 -8.21
C THR A 7 -6.02 -1.19 -8.19
N GLY A 8 -5.02 -0.31 -8.33
CA GLY A 8 -5.22 1.14 -8.35
C GLY A 8 -5.19 1.78 -6.96
N THR A 9 -6.33 2.30 -6.49
CA THR A 9 -6.44 2.97 -5.19
C THR A 9 -6.92 2.00 -4.13
N LEU A 10 -6.18 1.87 -3.02
CA LEU A 10 -6.54 1.01 -1.89
C LEU A 10 -6.26 1.67 -0.54
N THR A 11 -7.03 1.31 0.47
CA THR A 11 -6.74 1.63 1.87
C THR A 11 -5.63 0.76 2.45
N THR A 12 -5.01 1.20 3.54
CA THR A 12 -4.00 0.39 4.26
C THR A 12 -4.53 -1.02 4.60
N SER A 13 -5.78 -1.12 5.07
CA SER A 13 -6.38 -2.40 5.44
C SER A 13 -6.56 -3.32 4.23
N GLU A 14 -7.03 -2.78 3.10
CA GLU A 14 -7.18 -3.55 1.87
C GLU A 14 -5.81 -4.01 1.33
N ILE A 15 -4.79 -3.15 1.40
CA ILE A 15 -3.43 -3.53 0.98
C ILE A 15 -2.89 -4.66 1.85
N LEU A 16 -3.09 -4.62 3.17
CA LEU A 16 -2.68 -5.68 4.08
C LEU A 16 -3.47 -6.97 3.85
N GLU A 17 -4.76 -6.89 3.53
CA GLU A 17 -5.57 -8.04 3.17
C GLU A 17 -5.09 -8.68 1.87
N MET A 18 -4.85 -7.86 0.83
CA MET A 18 -4.29 -8.32 -0.44
C MET A 18 -2.92 -8.97 -0.21
N ALA A 19 -2.06 -8.37 0.61
CA ALA A 19 -0.72 -8.89 0.88
C ALA A 19 -0.72 -10.26 1.58
N ARG A 20 -1.82 -10.66 2.22
CA ARG A 20 -2.00 -12.01 2.80
C ARG A 20 -2.42 -13.08 1.78
N ARG A 21 -2.81 -12.68 0.57
CA ARG A 21 -3.18 -13.63 -0.49
C ARG A 21 -1.94 -14.38 -0.95
N THR A 22 -2.13 -15.64 -1.34
CA THR A 22 -1.07 -16.54 -1.81
C THR A 22 -0.30 -15.98 -3.01
N GLU A 23 -0.97 -15.19 -3.85
CA GLU A 23 -0.37 -14.48 -5.00
C GLU A 23 0.70 -13.43 -4.60
N TYR A 24 0.70 -12.94 -3.35
CA TYR A 24 1.69 -11.99 -2.82
C TYR A 24 2.50 -12.55 -1.65
N ALA A 25 2.37 -13.85 -1.34
CA ALA A 25 3.00 -14.48 -0.18
C ALA A 25 4.55 -14.41 -0.22
N GLU A 26 5.14 -14.38 -1.41
CA GLU A 26 6.61 -14.23 -1.56
C GLU A 26 7.10 -12.80 -1.32
N ILE A 27 6.23 -11.81 -1.54
CA ILE A 27 6.55 -10.38 -1.39
C ILE A 27 6.32 -9.93 0.06
N CYS A 28 5.46 -10.66 0.78
CA CYS A 28 4.95 -10.31 2.11
C CYS A 28 5.25 -11.41 3.15
N LYS A 29 6.48 -11.92 3.18
CA LYS A 29 6.89 -12.90 4.19
C LYS A 29 6.84 -12.34 5.62
N ASP A 30 7.04 -11.04 5.76
CA ASP A 30 7.08 -10.31 7.03
C ASP A 30 6.44 -8.92 6.87
N CYS A 31 5.24 -8.80 6.28
CA CYS A 31 4.55 -7.52 6.34
C CYS A 31 4.19 -7.20 7.79
N ALA A 32 5.10 -6.47 8.44
CA ALA A 32 4.90 -5.83 9.71
C ALA A 32 3.61 -5.00 9.63
N GLY A 33 2.86 -4.98 10.72
CA GLY A 33 1.49 -4.45 10.79
C GLY A 33 1.33 -3.03 10.25
N GLY A 34 0.08 -2.56 10.22
CA GLY A 34 -0.31 -1.31 9.55
C GLY A 34 0.59 -0.10 9.81
N ASP A 35 1.15 0.05 11.01
CA ASP A 35 2.06 1.15 11.34
C ASP A 35 3.38 1.11 10.55
N THR A 36 3.98 -0.07 10.37
CA THR A 36 5.23 -0.21 9.59
C THR A 36 4.96 0.02 8.11
N PHE A 37 3.81 -0.46 7.61
CA PHE A 37 3.38 -0.17 6.25
C PHE A 37 3.22 1.35 6.04
N VAL A 38 2.54 2.05 6.94
CA VAL A 38 2.30 3.49 6.81
C VAL A 38 3.62 4.28 6.84
N ALA A 39 4.56 3.90 7.70
CA ALA A 39 5.89 4.51 7.74
C ALA A 39 6.63 4.37 6.40
N ALA A 40 6.68 3.16 5.85
CA ALA A 40 7.30 2.90 4.55
C ALA A 40 6.55 3.61 3.41
N ALA A 41 5.21 3.59 3.43
CA ALA A 41 4.39 4.23 2.41
C ALA A 41 4.58 5.75 2.40
N ASN A 42 4.76 6.38 3.56
CA ASN A 42 5.06 7.82 3.65
C ASN A 42 6.39 8.17 2.99
N GLN A 43 7.44 7.35 3.15
CA GLN A 43 8.71 7.57 2.44
C GLN A 43 8.53 7.54 0.91
N LEU A 44 7.66 6.65 0.42
CA LEU A 44 7.35 6.57 -1.01
C LEU A 44 6.51 7.77 -1.51
N VAL A 45 5.71 8.38 -0.63
CA VAL A 45 5.03 9.65 -0.90
C VAL A 45 6.02 10.80 -1.01
N GLU A 46 6.99 10.88 -0.11
CA GLU A 46 8.06 11.89 -0.15
C GLU A 46 8.90 11.79 -1.42
N GLN A 47 9.12 10.58 -1.93
CA GLN A 47 9.81 10.33 -3.20
C GLN A 47 8.93 10.58 -4.43
N GLY A 48 7.65 10.95 -4.25
CA GLY A 48 6.72 11.22 -5.34
C GLY A 48 6.31 9.97 -6.14
N LEU A 49 6.48 8.78 -5.58
CA LEU A 49 6.15 7.51 -6.25
C LEU A 49 4.70 7.07 -5.97
N VAL A 50 4.15 7.46 -4.82
CA VAL A 50 2.81 7.10 -4.36
C VAL A 50 2.14 8.37 -3.83
N THR A 51 0.83 8.50 -3.97
CA THR A 51 0.04 9.55 -3.32
C THR A 51 -0.81 8.94 -2.22
N LYS A 52 -1.09 9.75 -1.19
CA LYS A 52 -2.06 9.40 -0.15
C LYS A 52 -3.19 10.43 -0.11
N LYS A 53 -4.42 9.95 0.02
CA LYS A 53 -5.61 10.80 0.20
C LYS A 53 -6.42 10.28 1.39
N LEU A 54 -6.82 11.19 2.29
CA LEU A 54 -7.70 10.83 3.38
C LEU A 54 -9.13 10.65 2.85
N GLY A 55 -9.78 9.54 3.20
CA GLY A 55 -11.15 9.23 2.80
C GLY A 55 -11.86 8.34 3.82
N LYS A 56 -13.05 7.85 3.46
CA LYS A 56 -13.82 6.93 4.31
C LYS A 56 -13.03 5.63 4.50
N GLY A 57 -12.75 5.25 5.74
CA GLY A 57 -11.93 4.07 6.05
C GLY A 57 -10.41 4.34 6.14
N GLY A 58 -9.99 5.61 6.05
CA GLY A 58 -8.61 6.02 6.33
C GLY A 58 -7.85 6.51 5.09
N TYR A 59 -6.52 6.30 5.10
CA TYR A 59 -5.66 6.70 3.99
C TYR A 59 -5.83 5.75 2.80
N HIS A 60 -6.09 6.35 1.65
CA HIS A 60 -6.11 5.71 0.35
C HIS A 60 -4.81 6.00 -0.37
N TRP A 61 -4.14 4.94 -0.82
CA TRP A 61 -2.84 4.98 -1.47
C TRP A 61 -2.99 4.70 -2.96
N GLN A 62 -2.28 5.43 -3.79
CA GLN A 62 -2.30 5.24 -5.24
C GLN A 62 -0.92 5.48 -5.83
N ILE A 63 -0.52 4.71 -6.84
CA ILE A 63 0.73 4.97 -7.57
C ILE A 63 0.61 6.24 -8.42
N VAL A 64 1.68 7.03 -8.41
CA VAL A 64 1.86 8.13 -9.37
C VAL A 64 2.31 7.51 -10.70
N ARG A 65 1.40 7.43 -11.68
CA ARG A 65 1.77 7.04 -13.05
C ARG A 65 2.41 8.24 -13.75
N ARG A 66 3.64 8.07 -14.23
CA ARG A 66 4.29 8.99 -15.19
C ARG A 66 3.92 8.61 -16.60
#